data_AF-A0A915NI25-F1
#
_entry.id   AF-A0A915NI25-F1
#
_cell.length_a   1.000
_cell.length_b   1.000
_cell.length_c   1.000
_cell.angle_alpha   90.00
_cell.angle_beta   90.00
_cell.angle_gamma   90.00
#
_symmetry.space_group_name_H-M   'P 1'
#
loop_
_entity.id
_entity.type
_entity.pdbx_description
1 polymer ?
#
loop_
_entity_poly.entity_id
_entity_poly.type
_entity_poly.pdbx_seq_one_letter_code
_entity_poly.pdbx_strand_id
1 'polypeptide(L)' 'MNPQYNYLYTQQQLSSSYSYTPLVPPTSINDFYDVVRIGSGSFAQVYRGYELINQRPIMYREVALKKINVCYS' A
#
# COMPACT_ATOMS: atom_id res chain seq x y z
N MET A 1 -23.99 -4.05 -5.34
CA MET A 1 -22.83 -4.06 -6.27
C MET A 1 -21.60 -3.65 -5.47
N ASN A 2 -20.56 -4.48 -5.42
CA ASN A 2 -19.38 -4.30 -4.57
C ASN A 2 -18.27 -3.60 -5.38
N PRO A 3 -17.82 -2.38 -5.02
CA PRO A 3 -16.82 -1.66 -5.82
C PRO A 3 -15.43 -2.30 -5.66
N GLN A 4 -14.82 -2.69 -6.78
CA GLN A 4 -13.39 -3.04 -6.80
C GLN A 4 -12.56 -1.76 -6.78
N TYR A 5 -11.62 -1.66 -5.84
CA TYR A 5 -10.65 -0.58 -5.75
C TYR A 5 -9.32 -1.01 -6.39
N ASN A 6 -8.84 -0.27 -7.39
CA ASN A 6 -7.54 -0.47 -8.01
C ASN A 6 -6.48 0.33 -7.25
N TYR A 7 -5.55 -0.35 -6.57
CA TYR A 7 -4.41 0.26 -5.91
C TYR A 7 -3.21 0.27 -6.86
N LEU A 8 -2.69 1.47 -7.20
CA LEU A 8 -1.48 1.63 -8.01
C LEU A 8 -0.25 1.71 -7.08
N TYR A 9 0.65 0.74 -7.20
CA TYR A 9 1.90 0.67 -6.44
C TYR A 9 3.08 1.17 -7.29
N THR A 10 3.76 2.25 -6.87
CA THR A 10 5.04 2.67 -7.47
C THR A 10 6.19 2.07 -6.67
N GLN A 11 6.93 1.11 -7.25
CA GLN A 11 8.16 0.59 -6.67
C GLN A 11 9.36 1.40 -7.19
N GLN A 12 10.05 2.12 -6.32
CA GLN A 12 11.39 2.65 -6.59
C GLN A 12 12.42 1.53 -6.39
N GLN A 13 13.20 1.23 -7.43
CA GLN A 13 14.20 0.17 -7.41
C GLN A 13 15.48 0.65 -6.71
N LEU A 14 15.63 0.32 -5.42
CA LEU A 14 16.90 0.44 -4.70
C LEU A 14 17.72 -0.83 -4.95
N SER A 15 18.93 -0.66 -5.49
CA SER A 15 19.87 -1.71 -5.80
C SER A 15 20.42 -2.33 -4.51
N SER A 16 19.89 -3.49 -4.12
CA SER A 16 20.55 -4.37 -3.17
C SER A 16 20.20 -5.82 -3.50
N SER A 17 21.24 -6.62 -3.72
CA SER A 17 21.20 -8.06 -3.95
C SER A 17 20.48 -8.76 -2.80
N TYR A 18 19.17 -8.97 -2.96
CA TYR A 18 18.33 -9.70 -2.01
C TYR A 18 17.79 -10.93 -2.74
N SER A 19 17.96 -12.12 -2.15
CA SER A 19 17.40 -13.37 -2.65
C SER A 19 15.95 -13.14 -3.09
N TYR A 20 15.69 -13.37 -4.37
CA TYR A 20 14.42 -13.03 -5.03
C TYR A 20 13.33 -13.97 -4.54
N THR A 21 12.82 -13.72 -3.34
CA THR A 21 11.55 -14.29 -2.90
C THR A 21 10.49 -13.51 -3.68
N PRO A 22 9.68 -14.15 -4.54
CA PRO A 22 8.67 -13.44 -5.29
C PRO A 22 7.73 -12.74 -4.30
N LEU A 23 7.70 -11.41 -4.36
CA LEU A 23 6.80 -10.61 -3.54
C LEU A 23 5.40 -10.73 -4.14
N VAL A 24 4.47 -11.35 -3.41
CA VAL A 24 3.06 -11.27 -3.77
C VAL A 24 2.60 -9.84 -3.50
N PRO A 25 2.12 -9.09 -4.50
CA PRO A 25 1.71 -7.71 -4.28
C PRO A 25 0.48 -7.66 -3.34
N PRO A 26 0.35 -6.60 -2.54
CA PRO A 26 -0.84 -6.40 -1.71
C PRO A 26 -2.06 -6.20 -2.62
N THR A 27 -3.17 -6.81 -2.24
CA THR A 27 -4.43 -6.79 -3.01
C THR A 27 -5.57 -6.13 -2.24
N SER A 28 -5.39 -5.92 -0.94
CA SER A 28 -6.40 -5.37 -0.04
C SER A 28 -5.78 -4.42 1.00
N ILE A 29 -6.61 -3.53 1.56
CA ILE A 29 -6.21 -2.67 2.68
C ILE A 29 -5.83 -3.48 3.94
N ASN A 30 -6.30 -4.73 4.03
CA ASN A 30 -5.98 -5.64 5.13
C ASN A 30 -4.55 -6.20 5.05
N ASP A 31 -3.86 -6.01 3.92
CA ASP A 31 -2.44 -6.35 3.78
C ASP A 31 -1.52 -5.31 4.45
N PHE A 32 -2.12 -4.28 5.08
CA PHE A 32 -1.42 -3.20 5.78
C PHE A 32 -1.86 -3.12 7.24
N TYR A 33 -0.92 -2.84 8.14
CA TYR A 33 -1.20 -2.59 9.56
C TYR A 33 -0.67 -1.23 10.01
N ASP A 34 -1.16 -0.77 11.18
CA ASP A 34 -0.84 0.53 11.78
C ASP A 34 -1.03 1.69 10.79
N VAL A 35 -2.17 1.67 10.10
CA VAL A 35 -2.50 2.65 9.06
C VAL A 35 -2.95 3.95 9.71
N VAL A 36 -2.06 4.94 9.73
CA VAL A 36 -2.29 6.26 10.35
C VAL A 36 -2.37 7.33 9.26
N ARG A 37 -3.40 8.17 9.30
CA ARG A 37 -3.50 9.31 8.37
C ARG A 37 -2.39 10.31 8.66
N ILE A 38 -1.64 10.69 7.63
CA ILE A 38 -0.56 11.68 7.72
C ILE A 38 -0.82 12.94 6.89
N GLY A 39 -1.81 12.91 5.99
CA GLY A 39 -2.14 14.09 5.20
C GLY A 39 -3.41 13.95 4.38
N SER A 40 -3.86 15.06 3.83
CA SER A 40 -4.99 15.13 2.92
C SER A 40 -4.83 16.29 1.95
N GLY A 41 -5.22 16.07 0.70
CA GLY A 41 -5.35 17.10 -0.33
C GLY A 41 -6.62 16.88 -1.16
N SER A 42 -6.85 17.76 -2.14
CA SER A 42 -8.02 17.70 -3.03
C SER A 42 -8.15 16.35 -3.75
N PHE A 43 -7.03 15.74 -4.13
CA PHE A 43 -7.01 14.50 -4.91
C PHE A 43 -6.99 13.23 -4.07
N ALA A 44 -6.55 13.28 -2.81
CA ALA A 44 -6.36 12.07 -2.01
C ALA A 44 -6.19 12.32 -0.51
N GLN A 45 -6.39 11.26 0.26
CA GLN A 45 -5.96 11.12 1.64
C GLN A 45 -4.70 10.24 1.67
N VAL A 46 -3.70 10.64 2.44
CA VAL A 46 -2.42 9.93 2.54
C VAL A 46 -2.27 9.33 3.93
N TYR A 47 -1.85 8.07 3.98
CA TYR A 47 -1.64 7.32 5.21
C TYR A 47 -0.23 6.74 5.23
N ARG A 48 0.37 6.71 6.41
CA ARG A 48 1.54 5.90 6.73
C ARG A 48 1.06 4.53 7.19
N GLY A 49 1.77 3.47 6.84
CA GLY A 49 1.51 2.15 7.39
C GLY A 49 2.63 1.18 7.05
N TYR A 50 2.42 -0.07 7.41
CA TYR A 50 3.36 -1.15 7.15
C TYR A 50 2.69 -2.24 6.31
N GLU A 51 3.31 -2.59 5.18
CA GLU A 51 2.88 -3.69 4.34
C GLU A 51 3.39 -5.03 4.87
N LEU A 52 2.51 -6.01 4.94
CA LEU A 52 2.86 -7.40 5.28
C LEU A 52 3.45 -8.11 4.06
N ILE A 53 4.76 -8.39 4.08
CA ILE A 53 5.42 -9.11 3.00
C ILE A 53 4.95 -10.57 3.01
N ASN A 54 4.33 -11.01 1.91
CA ASN A 54 3.74 -12.35 1.77
C ASN A 54 2.76 -12.70 2.90
N GLN A 55 2.01 -11.70 3.40
CA GLN A 55 1.06 -11.84 4.51
C GLN A 55 1.70 -12.36 5.81
N ARG A 56 3.03 -12.24 5.96
CA ARG A 56 3.74 -12.66 7.16
C ARG A 56 3.99 -11.47 8.09
N PRO A 57 3.59 -11.53 9.37
CA PRO A 57 3.73 -10.44 10.32
C PRO A 57 5.18 -10.10 10.71
N ILE A 58 6.16 -10.92 10.31
CA ILE A 58 7.57 -10.79 10.71
C ILE A 58 8.37 -9.96 9.70
N MET A 59 7.88 -9.82 8.46
CA MET A 59 8.53 -9.05 7.41
C MET A 59 7.60 -7.92 6.97
N TYR A 60 7.98 -6.71 7.31
CA TYR A 60 7.22 -5.52 6.97
C TYR A 60 8.08 -4.47 6.28
N ARG A 61 7.48 -3.72 5.36
CA ARG A 61 8.06 -2.50 4.81
C ARG A 61 7.16 -1.31 5.10
N GLU A 62 7.76 -0.22 5.54
CA GLU A 62 7.04 1.05 5.73
C GLU A 62 6.67 1.63 4.37
N VAL A 63 5.41 2.04 4.21
CA VAL A 63 4.84 2.50 2.94
C VAL A 63 3.93 3.71 3.15
N ALA A 64 3.75 4.49 2.07
CA ALA A 64 2.75 5.54 1.99
C ALA A 64 1.57 5.07 1.14
N LEU A 65 0.38 5.01 1.75
CA LEU A 65 -0.87 4.62 1.10
C LEU A 65 -1.65 5.86 0.66
N LYS A 66 -2.07 5.90 -0.60
CA LYS A 66 -2.84 7.00 -1.18
C LYS A 66 -4.27 6.56 -1.49
N LYS A 67 -5.24 6.99 -0.68
CA LYS A 67 -6.67 6.79 -0.95
C LYS A 67 -7.17 7.92 -1.84
N ILE A 68 -7.45 7.60 -3.10
CA ILE A 68 -7.90 8.57 -4.11
C ILE A 68 -9.34 9.02 -3.79
N ASN A 69 -9.56 10.34 -3.83
CA ASN A 69 -10.90 10.90 -3.75
C ASN A 69 -11.57 10.70 -5.12
N VAL A 70 -12.43 9.70 -5.24
CA VAL A 70 -13.28 9.52 -6.42
C VAL A 70 -14.53 10.39 -6.25
N CYS A 71 -14.66 11.43 -7.08
CA CYS A 71 -15.95 12.08 -7.29
C CYS A 71 -16.79 11.16 -8.18
N TYR A 72 -17.86 10.59 -7.62
CA TYR A 72 -18.89 9.95 -8.42
C TYR A 72 -19.80 11.07 -8.97
N SER A 73 -19.74 11.28 -10.29
CA SER A 73 -20.70 12.09 -11.05
C SER A 73 -21.97 11.31 -11.31
#